data_AF-G8R321-F1
#
_entry.id   AF-G8R321-F1
#
_cell.length_a   1.000
_cell.length_b   1.000
_cell.length_c   1.000
_cell.angle_alpha   90.00
_cell.angle_beta   90.00
_cell.angle_gamma   90.00
#
_symmetry.space_group_name_H-M   'P 1'
#
loop_
_entity.id
_entity.type
_entity.pdbx_description
1 polymer ?
#
loop_
_entity_poly.entity_id
_entity_poly.type
_entity_poly.pdbx_seq_one_letter_code
_entity_poly.pdbx_strand_id
1 'polypeptide(L)'
;MNETIINIGIYASYALIAIGIIAILIFGVAQIAGNPKAAKSALFGIVGLAVVSGLAYVLSTGSDATGMYAKLDVTEGSSHMVGAGLYAFYILMALAVLSIIYVEITRLFSKNG
;
A
#
# COMPACT_ATOMS: atom_id res chain seq x y z
N MET A 1 -25.49 31.93 -13.08
CA MET A 1 -25.29 30.55 -13.60
C MET A 1 -26.53 29.75 -13.21
N ASN A 2 -27.11 28.98 -14.12
CA ASN A 2 -28.40 28.31 -13.85
C ASN A 2 -28.17 27.06 -13.00
N GLU A 3 -28.90 26.90 -11.88
CA GLU A 3 -28.87 25.72 -11.00
C GLU A 3 -28.96 24.39 -11.78
N THR A 4 -29.67 24.40 -12.90
CA THR A 4 -29.80 23.27 -13.83
C THR A 4 -28.46 22.79 -14.41
N ILE A 5 -27.55 23.70 -14.77
CA ILE A 5 -26.24 23.34 -15.36
C ILE A 5 -25.34 22.69 -14.29
N ILE A 6 -25.40 23.19 -13.05
CA ILE A 6 -24.62 22.64 -11.94
C ILE A 6 -25.11 21.23 -11.62
N ASN A 7 -26.43 21.05 -11.51
CA ASN A 7 -27.01 19.75 -11.18
C ASN A 7 -26.74 18.69 -12.27
N ILE A 8 -26.83 19.07 -13.56
CA ILE A 8 -26.51 18.16 -14.67
C ILE A 8 -25.03 17.76 -14.67
N GLY A 9 -24.12 18.68 -14.35
CA GLY A 9 -22.69 18.42 -14.26
C GLY A 9 -22.35 17.46 -13.12
N ILE A 10 -23.02 17.60 -11.97
CA ILE A 10 -22.86 16.69 -10.83
C ILE A 10 -23.35 15.28 -11.17
N TYR A 11 -24.55 15.14 -11.75
CA TYR A 11 -25.06 13.82 -12.16
C TYR A 11 -24.19 13.15 -13.22
N ALA A 12 -23.69 13.91 -14.20
CA ALA A 12 -22.78 13.40 -15.21
C ALA A 12 -21.46 12.92 -14.58
N SER A 13 -20.92 13.67 -13.62
CA SER A 13 -19.70 13.30 -12.90
C SER A 13 -19.87 12.00 -12.11
N TYR A 14 -20.99 11.83 -11.40
CA TYR A 14 -21.30 10.58 -10.71
C TYR A 14 -21.46 9.40 -11.68
N ALA A 15 -22.10 9.62 -12.84
CA ALA A 15 -22.23 8.59 -13.86
C ALA A 15 -20.86 8.17 -14.41
N LEU A 16 -19.97 9.13 -14.69
CA LEU A 16 -18.60 8.86 -15.15
C LEU A 16 -17.76 8.13 -14.11
N ILE A 17 -17.87 8.50 -12.82
CA ILE A 17 -17.21 7.79 -11.73
C ILE A 17 -17.72 6.34 -11.65
N ALA A 18 -19.03 6.13 -11.72
CA ALA A 18 -19.62 4.79 -11.70
C ALA A 18 -19.12 3.94 -12.87
N ILE A 19 -19.10 4.49 -14.08
CA ILE A 19 -18.55 3.82 -15.27
C ILE A 19 -17.06 3.52 -15.09
N GLY A 20 -16.29 4.47 -14.56
CA GLY A 20 -14.87 4.29 -14.28
C GLY A 20 -14.60 3.15 -13.31
N ILE A 21 -15.36 3.07 -12.21
CA ILE A 21 -15.28 1.97 -11.24
C ILE A 21 -15.58 0.64 -11.93
N ILE A 22 -16.67 0.56 -12.70
CA ILE A 22 -17.06 -0.65 -13.43
C ILE A 22 -15.95 -1.06 -14.41
N ALA A 23 -15.39 -0.12 -15.17
CA ALA A 23 -14.31 -0.37 -16.10
C ALA A 23 -13.06 -0.90 -15.39
N ILE A 24 -12.63 -0.26 -14.30
CA ILE A 24 -11.47 -0.70 -13.51
C ILE A 24 -11.66 -2.13 -12.99
N LEU A 25 -12.86 -2.47 -12.51
CA LEU A 25 -13.15 -3.81 -12.03
C LEU A 25 -13.11 -4.84 -13.17
N ILE A 26 -13.76 -4.56 -14.30
CA ILE A 26 -13.80 -5.47 -15.45
C ILE A 26 -12.40 -5.66 -16.03
N PHE A 27 -11.67 -4.58 -16.30
CA PHE A 27 -10.31 -4.66 -16.84
C PHE A 27 -9.33 -5.28 -15.85
N GLY A 28 -9.47 -4.99 -14.55
CA GLY A 28 -8.63 -5.60 -13.51
C GLY A 28 -8.78 -7.11 -13.46
N VAL A 29 -10.03 -7.61 -13.45
CA VAL A 29 -10.31 -9.05 -13.47
C VAL A 29 -9.89 -9.69 -14.79
N ALA A 30 -10.21 -9.05 -15.93
CA ALA A 30 -9.81 -9.55 -17.24
C ALA A 30 -8.28 -9.62 -17.41
N GLN A 31 -7.55 -8.63 -16.88
CA GLN A 31 -6.09 -8.61 -16.89
C GLN A 31 -5.49 -9.72 -16.03
N ILE A 32 -6.07 -9.98 -14.85
CA ILE A 32 -5.67 -11.09 -13.97
C ILE A 32 -5.93 -12.45 -14.64
N ALA A 33 -7.09 -12.62 -15.28
CA ALA A 33 -7.46 -13.86 -15.95
C ALA A 33 -6.64 -14.13 -17.23
N GLY A 34 -6.38 -13.08 -18.02
CA GLY A 34 -5.61 -13.18 -19.27
C GLY A 34 -4.09 -13.30 -19.05
N ASN A 35 -3.57 -12.80 -17.92
CA ASN A 35 -2.15 -12.82 -17.61
C ASN A 35 -1.87 -13.44 -16.23
N PRO A 36 -1.96 -14.77 -16.09
CA PRO A 36 -1.73 -15.46 -14.82
C PRO A 36 -0.33 -15.21 -14.24
N LYS A 37 0.67 -14.88 -15.08
CA LYS A 37 2.02 -14.50 -14.64
C LYS A 37 2.02 -13.15 -13.90
N ALA A 38 1.36 -12.14 -14.46
CA ALA A 38 1.23 -10.82 -13.85
C ALA A 38 0.34 -10.87 -12.59
N ALA A 39 -0.71 -11.68 -12.62
CA ALA A 39 -1.57 -11.95 -11.48
C ALA A 39 -0.79 -12.54 -10.30
N LYS A 40 0.05 -13.55 -10.55
CA LYS A 40 0.90 -14.15 -9.52
C LYS A 40 1.86 -13.12 -8.92
N SER A 41 2.55 -12.32 -9.74
CA SER A 41 3.45 -11.28 -9.20
C SER A 41 2.73 -10.22 -8.36
N ALA A 42 1.53 -9.79 -8.78
CA ALA A 42 0.72 -8.86 -8.01
C ALA A 42 0.27 -9.49 -6.68
N LEU A 43 -0.16 -10.75 -6.71
CA LEU A 43 -0.54 -11.50 -5.52
C LEU A 43 0.64 -11.65 -4.54
N PHE A 44 1.83 -11.98 -5.02
CA PHE A 44 3.04 -12.02 -4.18
C PHE A 44 3.36 -10.67 -3.55
N GLY A 45 3.15 -9.56 -4.28
CA GLY A 45 3.29 -8.21 -3.72
C GLY A 45 2.30 -7.93 -2.61
N ILE A 46 1.02 -8.27 -2.80
CA ILE A 46 -0.04 -8.10 -1.79
C ILE A 46 0.24 -8.96 -0.55
N VAL A 47 0.57 -10.23 -0.74
CA VAL A 47 0.89 -11.16 0.36
C VAL A 47 2.13 -10.69 1.09
N GLY A 48 3.19 -10.27 0.39
CA GLY A 48 4.39 -9.72 1.00
C GLY A 48 4.09 -8.48 1.85
N LEU A 49 3.28 -7.55 1.33
CA LEU A 49 2.86 -6.37 2.09
C LEU A 49 2.02 -6.76 3.32
N ALA A 50 1.08 -7.70 3.19
CA ALA A 50 0.27 -8.17 4.31
C ALA A 50 1.13 -8.81 5.41
N VAL A 51 2.14 -9.61 5.03
CA VAL A 51 3.09 -10.21 5.98
C VAL A 51 3.90 -9.12 6.70
N VAL A 52 4.45 -8.15 5.97
CA VAL A 52 5.23 -7.07 6.59
C VAL A 52 4.36 -6.22 7.52
N SER A 53 3.15 -5.86 7.10
CA SER A 53 2.20 -5.11 7.93
C SER A 53 1.81 -5.90 9.18
N GLY A 54 1.58 -7.21 9.06
CA GLY A 54 1.29 -8.08 10.21
C GLY A 54 2.46 -8.17 11.19
N LEU A 55 3.68 -8.36 10.67
CA LEU A 55 4.90 -8.36 11.50
C LEU A 55 5.10 -7.02 12.20
N ALA A 56 4.91 -5.92 11.49
CA ALA A 56 5.04 -4.58 12.06
C ALA A 56 4.00 -4.29 13.14
N TYR A 57 2.78 -4.79 12.98
CA TYR A 57 1.73 -4.68 14.00
C TYR A 57 2.06 -5.49 15.26
N VAL A 58 2.59 -6.72 15.11
CA VAL A 58 3.03 -7.55 16.25
C VAL A 58 4.25 -6.96 16.96
N LEU A 59 5.18 -6.37 16.21
CA LEU A 59 6.39 -5.72 16.77
C LEU A 59 6.08 -4.39 17.45
N SER A 60 5.01 -3.70 17.03
CA SER A 60 4.51 -2.53 17.73
C SER A 60 3.90 -3.00 19.05
N THR A 61 4.43 -2.60 20.20
CA THR A 61 3.82 -2.93 21.50
C THR A 61 2.87 -1.85 22.00
N GLY A 62 2.84 -0.66 21.37
CA GLY A 62 2.04 0.48 21.84
C GLY A 62 2.48 1.07 23.18
N SER A 63 3.55 0.54 23.78
CA SER A 63 4.11 0.93 25.08
C SER A 63 4.64 2.36 25.13
N ASP A 64 4.80 3.01 23.97
CA ASP A 64 5.21 4.41 23.89
C ASP A 64 4.14 5.37 24.44
N ALA A 65 2.86 4.96 24.44
CA ALA A 65 1.75 5.75 25.00
C ALA A 65 1.82 5.93 26.52
N THR A 66 2.35 4.96 27.24
CA THR A 66 2.47 4.98 28.71
C THR A 66 3.80 5.56 29.21
N GLY A 67 4.75 5.81 28.31
CA GLY A 67 6.07 6.35 28.61
C GLY A 67 6.21 7.84 28.29
N MET A 68 7.16 8.17 27.40
CA MET A 68 7.57 9.54 27.07
C MET A 68 6.42 10.43 26.55
N TYR A 69 5.33 9.82 26.06
CA TYR A 69 4.17 10.50 25.48
C TYR A 69 2.92 10.51 26.38
N ALA A 70 3.00 10.04 27.63
CA ALA A 70 1.88 10.06 28.58
C ALA A 70 1.34 11.48 28.85
N LYS A 71 2.16 12.52 28.65
CA LYS A 71 1.76 13.94 28.75
C LYS A 71 0.95 14.46 27.56
N LEU A 72 0.85 13.69 26.47
CA LEU A 72 0.23 14.11 25.21
C LEU A 72 -1.18 13.50 25.00
N ASP A 73 -1.75 12.86 26.02
CA ASP A 73 -3.10 12.26 26.00
C ASP A 73 -3.32 11.31 24.82
N VAL A 74 -2.25 10.66 24.36
CA VAL A 74 -2.29 9.75 23.22
C VAL A 74 -2.84 8.41 23.70
N THR A 75 -4.03 8.03 23.22
CA THR A 75 -4.60 6.72 23.49
C THR A 75 -3.68 5.60 22.98
N GLU A 76 -3.51 4.53 23.77
CA GLU A 76 -2.66 3.37 23.47
C GLU A 76 -2.88 2.81 22.05
N GLY A 77 -4.14 2.76 21.59
CA GLY A 77 -4.48 2.27 20.25
C GLY A 77 -3.93 3.13 19.10
N SER A 78 -3.95 4.46 19.24
CA SER A 78 -3.41 5.37 18.22
C SER A 78 -1.88 5.28 18.16
N SER A 79 -1.22 5.21 19.32
CA SER A 79 0.24 5.04 19.40
C SER A 79 0.70 3.71 18.81
N HIS A 80 -0.06 2.65 19.04
CA HIS A 80 0.25 1.32 18.50
C HIS A 80 0.13 1.29 16.96
N MET A 81 -0.86 1.96 16.38
CA MET A 81 -1.02 2.03 14.92
C MET A 81 0.06 2.88 14.25
N VAL A 82 0.46 3.99 14.88
CA VAL A 82 1.59 4.81 14.41
C VAL A 82 2.91 4.03 14.51
N GLY A 83 3.15 3.35 15.63
CA GLY A 83 4.32 2.48 15.82
C GLY A 83 4.37 1.36 14.78
N ALA A 84 3.23 0.72 14.50
CA ALA A 84 3.13 -0.30 13.46
C ALA A 84 3.44 0.27 12.07
N GLY A 85 2.95 1.47 11.75
CA GLY A 85 3.27 2.15 10.49
C GLY A 85 4.78 2.45 10.34
N LEU A 86 5.42 2.91 11.42
CA LEU A 86 6.86 3.17 11.45
C LEU A 86 7.68 1.88 11.29
N TYR A 87 7.34 0.81 12.02
CA TYR A 87 8.01 -0.49 11.87
C TYR A 87 7.85 -1.04 10.45
N ALA A 88 6.65 -0.95 9.86
CA ALA A 88 6.41 -1.38 8.49
C ALA A 88 7.29 -0.59 7.52
N PHE A 89 7.38 0.74 7.68
CA PHE A 89 8.24 1.58 6.87
C PHE A 89 9.72 1.22 6.99
N TYR A 90 10.23 1.00 8.21
CA TYR A 90 11.62 0.61 8.44
C TYR A 90 11.96 -0.75 7.83
N ILE A 91 11.07 -1.73 7.96
CA ILE A 91 11.25 -3.07 7.36
C ILE A 91 11.28 -2.96 5.83
N LEU A 92 10.31 -2.26 5.23
CA LEU A 92 10.25 -2.08 3.78
C LEU A 92 11.46 -1.30 3.25
N MET A 93 11.92 -0.28 3.97
CA MET A 93 13.10 0.49 3.59
C MET A 93 14.36 -0.38 3.60
N ALA A 94 14.57 -1.19 4.65
CA ALA A 94 15.69 -2.13 4.71
C ALA A 94 15.65 -3.15 3.56
N LEU A 95 14.47 -3.74 3.30
CA LEU A 95 14.27 -4.67 2.18
C LEU A 95 14.52 -4.01 0.82
N ALA A 96 14.11 -2.76 0.64
CA ALA A 96 14.34 -2.01 -0.58
C ALA A 96 15.84 -1.77 -0.82
N VAL A 97 16.57 -1.31 0.20
CA VAL A 97 18.02 -1.08 0.11
C VAL A 97 18.76 -2.38 -0.23
N LEU A 98 18.46 -3.48 0.47
CA LEU A 98 19.05 -4.80 0.19
C LEU A 98 18.75 -5.27 -1.23
N SER A 99 17.52 -5.06 -1.70
CA SER A 99 17.10 -5.42 -3.06
C SER A 99 17.87 -4.63 -4.11
N ILE A 100 18.08 -3.33 -3.91
CA ILE A 100 18.87 -2.48 -4.82
C ILE A 100 20.30 -2.99 -4.89
N ILE A 101 20.95 -3.19 -3.75
CA ILE A 101 22.34 -3.69 -3.67
C ILE A 101 22.46 -5.04 -4.40
N TYR A 102 21.53 -5.97 -4.15
CA TYR A 102 21.51 -7.27 -4.83
C TYR A 102 21.38 -7.14 -6.36
N VAL A 103 20.50 -6.27 -6.84
CA VAL A 103 20.30 -6.03 -8.28
C VAL A 103 21.55 -5.42 -8.91
N GLU A 104 22.23 -4.50 -8.23
CA GLU A 104 23.48 -3.92 -8.72
C GLU A 104 24.59 -4.96 -8.81
N ILE A 105 24.79 -5.75 -7.75
CA ILE A 105 25.81 -6.81 -7.71
C ILE A 105 25.57 -7.84 -8.83
N THR A 106 24.34 -8.34 -8.96
CA THR A 106 24.00 -9.36 -9.98
C THR A 106 24.13 -8.83 -11.41
N ARG A 107 23.81 -7.55 -11.67
CA ARG A 107 24.04 -6.92 -12.98
C ARG A 107 25.51 -6.81 -13.33
N LEU A 108 26.37 -6.50 -12.35
CA LEU A 108 27.82 -6.42 -12.56
C LEU A 108 28.40 -7.79 -12.94
N PHE A 109 27.94 -8.87 -12.30
CA PHE A 109 28.37 -10.22 -12.63
C PHE A 109 27.77 -10.75 -13.94
N SER A 110 26.52 -10.40 -14.28
CA SER A 110 25.87 -10.88 -15.51
C SER A 110 26.37 -10.22 -16.79
N LYS A 111 27.05 -9.07 -16.71
CA LYS A 111 27.56 -8.35 -17.90
C LYS A 111 28.89 -8.92 -18.44
N ASN A 112 29.55 -9.83 -17.70
CA ASN A 112 30.84 -10.41 -18.06
C ASN A 112 30.77 -11.93 -18.38
N GLY A 113 29.60 -12.45 -18.73
CA GLY A 113 29.38 -13.85 -19.14
C GLY A 113 28.70 -13.94 -20.49
#